data_AF-A0A174N908-F1
#
_entry.id   AF-A0A174N908-F1
#
_cell.length_a   1.000
_cell.length_b   1.000
_cell.length_c   1.000
_cell.angle_alpha   90.00
_cell.angle_beta   90.00
_cell.angle_gamma   90.00
#
_symmetry.space_group_name_H-M   'P 1'
#
loop_
_entity.id
_entity.type
_entity.pdbx_description
1 polymer ?
#
loop_
_entity_poly.entity_id
_entity_poly.type
_entity_poly.pdbx_seq_one_letter_code
_entity_poly.pdbx_strand_id
1 'polypeptide(L)'
;MTEDELDRIKKSFVRSSDECPMEVACLLTVMKYYGGQQDARTLAEWCKVDGKYTLMGMKQAAIRAGMEAEICLQNMEQLSTRKFPAILFAINDFEVPGYVVCYGIHEGRFIIWEPGFGPMQYWENQMKTLWIRGITLTLFPTHEFMQKTDFQLKWWELYPWSRKWKRRLNRWYEYIWLNYPWFREMVTQLRRK
;
A
#
# COMPACT_ATOMS: atom_id res chain seq x y z
N MET A 1 -2.35 -14.71 -5.20
CA MET A 1 -1.44 -13.62 -5.60
C MET A 1 -0.61 -14.11 -6.77
N THR A 2 -0.24 -13.22 -7.68
CA THR A 2 0.68 -13.49 -8.80
C THR A 2 2.13 -13.36 -8.34
N GLU A 3 3.08 -13.89 -9.11
CA GLU A 3 4.51 -13.81 -8.80
C GLU A 3 5.01 -12.35 -8.72
N ASP A 4 4.56 -11.50 -9.65
CA ASP A 4 4.82 -10.04 -9.64
C ASP A 4 4.33 -9.38 -8.34
N GLU A 5 3.16 -9.78 -7.84
CA GLU A 5 2.62 -9.24 -6.59
C GLU A 5 3.48 -9.66 -5.39
N LEU A 6 3.96 -10.91 -5.36
CA LEU A 6 4.83 -11.41 -4.31
C LEU A 6 6.20 -10.72 -4.33
N ASP A 7 6.77 -10.48 -5.51
CA ASP A 7 8.01 -9.71 -5.65
C ASP A 7 7.85 -8.28 -5.14
N ARG A 8 6.73 -7.62 -5.48
CA ARG A 8 6.41 -6.29 -4.96
C ARG A 8 6.28 -6.27 -3.42
N ILE A 9 5.61 -7.27 -2.84
CA ILE A 9 5.52 -7.43 -1.38
C ILE A 9 6.92 -7.55 -0.76
N LYS A 10 7.79 -8.40 -1.33
CA LYS A 10 9.15 -8.58 -0.82
C LYS A 10 9.97 -7.27 -0.86
N LYS A 11 9.83 -6.50 -1.94
CA LYS A 11 10.52 -5.21 -2.11
C LYS A 11 9.99 -4.11 -1.19
N SER A 12 8.77 -4.24 -0.67
CA SER A 12 8.17 -3.23 0.19
C SER A 12 8.60 -3.32 1.66
N PHE A 13 9.20 -4.43 2.08
CA PHE A 13 9.53 -4.67 3.50
C PHE A 13 10.46 -3.61 4.11
N VAL A 14 10.02 -3.05 5.24
CA VAL A 14 10.82 -2.18 6.11
C VAL A 14 10.81 -2.77 7.52
N ARG A 15 12.00 -3.00 8.08
CA ARG A 15 12.16 -3.49 9.44
C ARG A 15 12.07 -2.35 10.45
N SER A 16 11.56 -2.65 11.63
CA SER A 16 11.64 -1.73 12.76
C SER A 16 13.05 -1.71 13.34
N SER A 17 13.47 -0.54 13.83
CA SER A 17 14.73 -0.30 14.54
C SER A 17 14.57 0.92 15.45
N ASP A 18 15.61 1.27 16.22
CA ASP A 18 15.59 2.46 17.07
C ASP A 18 15.35 3.76 16.26
N GLU A 19 15.85 3.81 15.02
CA GLU A 19 15.67 4.94 14.10
C GLU A 19 14.35 4.88 13.33
N CYS A 20 13.72 3.70 13.24
CA CYS A 20 12.46 3.49 12.52
C CYS A 20 11.50 2.65 13.39
N PRO A 21 10.70 3.29 14.25
CA PRO A 21 9.72 2.62 15.09
C PRO A 21 8.73 1.78 14.29
N MET A 22 8.09 0.81 14.94
CA MET A 22 7.19 -0.16 14.31
C MET A 22 6.07 0.51 13.49
N GLU A 23 5.47 1.58 14.02
CA GLU A 23 4.42 2.36 13.37
C GLU A 23 4.90 2.96 12.05
N VAL A 24 6.09 3.55 12.09
CA VAL A 24 6.74 4.18 10.93
C VAL A 24 7.13 3.11 9.92
N ALA A 25 7.68 1.99 10.37
CA ALA A 25 8.04 0.86 9.52
C ALA A 25 6.82 0.27 8.79
N CYS A 26 5.68 0.14 9.47
CA CYS A 26 4.42 -0.30 8.86
C CYS A 26 3.95 0.68 7.76
N LEU A 27 3.95 2.00 8.04
CA LEU A 27 3.57 3.00 7.04
C LEU A 27 4.51 3.01 5.85
N LEU A 28 5.82 3.01 6.08
CA LEU A 28 6.83 2.95 5.02
C LEU A 28 6.69 1.68 4.18
N THR A 29 6.38 0.56 4.82
CA THR A 29 6.14 -0.70 4.12
C THR A 29 4.97 -0.56 3.14
N VAL A 30 3.85 0.01 3.57
CA VAL A 30 2.70 0.24 2.68
C VAL A 30 3.01 1.29 1.60
N MET A 31 3.70 2.38 1.95
CA MET A 31 4.08 3.41 0.98
C MET A 31 5.03 2.86 -0.09
N LYS A 32 6.04 2.05 0.29
CA LYS A 32 6.93 1.37 -0.65
C LYS A 32 6.21 0.35 -1.52
N TYR A 33 5.19 -0.33 -1.00
CA TYR A 33 4.35 -1.20 -1.82
C TYR A 33 3.67 -0.42 -2.96
N TYR A 34 3.29 0.83 -2.69
CA TYR A 34 2.79 1.78 -3.70
C TYR A 34 3.89 2.60 -4.38
N GLY A 35 5.16 2.19 -4.26
CA GLY A 35 6.30 2.80 -4.95
C GLY A 35 6.74 4.15 -4.40
N GLY A 36 6.19 4.58 -3.27
CA GLY A 36 6.58 5.82 -2.60
C GLY A 36 7.92 5.69 -1.89
N GLN A 37 8.63 6.81 -1.85
CA GLN A 37 9.84 6.97 -1.05
C GLN A 37 9.58 8.10 -0.06
N GLN A 38 9.44 7.74 1.20
CA GLN A 38 9.34 8.69 2.31
C GLN A 38 10.50 8.43 3.25
N ASP A 39 11.06 9.52 3.79
CA ASP A 39 12.12 9.45 4.79
C ASP A 39 11.55 9.02 6.15
N ALA A 40 12.23 8.06 6.80
CA ALA A 40 11.76 7.47 8.05
C ALA A 40 11.70 8.49 9.18
N ARG A 41 12.69 9.38 9.26
CA ARG A 41 12.77 10.40 10.30
C ARG A 41 11.64 11.42 10.17
N THR A 42 11.41 11.90 8.95
CA THR A 42 10.31 12.82 8.63
C THR A 42 8.96 12.21 8.97
N LEU A 43 8.74 10.94 8.59
CA LEU A 43 7.49 10.25 8.88
C LEU A 43 7.32 9.98 10.39
N ALA A 44 8.41 9.66 11.10
CA ALA A 44 8.39 9.50 12.55
C ALA A 44 7.97 10.79 13.28
N GLU A 45 8.45 11.95 12.82
CA GLU A 45 8.02 13.25 13.36
C GLU A 45 6.52 13.48 13.15
N TRP A 46 5.97 13.13 11.99
CA TRP A 46 4.55 13.30 11.69
C TRP A 46 3.65 12.32 12.44
N CYS A 47 4.14 11.13 12.76
CA CYS A 47 3.38 10.12 13.50
C CYS A 47 3.23 10.44 14.99
N LYS A 48 4.05 11.34 15.55
CA LYS A 48 4.00 11.67 16.97
C LYS A 48 2.83 12.61 17.28
N VAL A 49 2.00 12.19 18.23
CA VAL A 49 1.02 13.04 18.91
C VAL A 49 1.42 13.09 20.37
N ASP A 50 1.73 14.28 20.88
CA ASP A 50 2.24 14.49 22.25
C ASP A 50 3.44 13.60 22.62
N GLY A 51 4.36 13.42 21.66
CA GLY A 51 5.58 12.62 21.83
C GLY A 51 5.40 11.11 21.72
N LYS A 52 4.17 10.62 21.52
CA LYS A 52 3.84 9.19 21.41
C LYS A 52 3.42 8.82 19.99
N TYR A 53 3.76 7.61 19.57
CA TYR A 53 3.22 7.02 18.35
C TYR A 53 1.80 6.53 18.61
N THR A 54 0.85 6.95 17.79
CA THR A 54 -0.56 6.59 17.93
C THR A 54 -1.16 6.25 16.57
N LEU A 55 -2.21 5.45 16.55
CA LEU A 55 -2.93 5.13 15.31
C LEU A 55 -3.47 6.38 14.61
N MET A 56 -3.89 7.39 15.38
CA MET A 56 -4.32 8.69 14.83
C MET A 56 -3.14 9.45 14.21
N GLY A 57 -1.99 9.46 14.88
CA GLY A 57 -0.76 10.04 14.34
C GLY A 57 -0.32 9.36 13.04
N MET A 58 -0.41 8.03 12.97
CA MET A 58 -0.14 7.28 11.74
C MET A 58 -1.07 7.69 10.59
N LYS A 59 -2.36 7.84 10.86
CA LYS A 59 -3.34 8.32 9.88
C LYS A 59 -2.98 9.73 9.39
N GLN A 60 -2.68 10.65 10.31
CA GLN A 60 -2.30 12.02 9.97
C GLN A 60 -1.02 12.08 9.15
N ALA A 61 -0.01 11.30 9.51
CA ALA A 61 1.25 11.19 8.78
C ALA A 61 1.04 10.66 7.35
N ALA A 62 0.21 9.62 7.19
CA ALA A 62 -0.14 9.09 5.88
C ALA A 62 -0.86 10.12 5.00
N ILE A 63 -1.84 10.85 5.56
CA ILE A 63 -2.54 11.92 4.85
C ILE A 63 -1.55 13.02 4.43
N ARG A 64 -0.64 13.40 5.33
CA ARG A 64 0.39 14.40 5.04
C ARG A 64 1.39 13.95 3.97
N ALA A 65 1.66 12.64 3.87
CA ALA A 65 2.43 12.07 2.79
C ALA A 65 1.68 12.05 1.44
N GLY A 66 0.39 12.42 1.42
CA GLY A 66 -0.46 12.45 0.24
C GLY A 66 -1.31 11.18 0.05
N MET A 67 -1.39 10.30 1.05
CA MET A 67 -2.25 9.12 0.96
C MET A 67 -3.68 9.42 1.42
N GLU A 68 -4.63 8.64 0.92
CA GLU A 68 -5.91 8.47 1.59
C GLU A 68 -5.73 7.46 2.72
N ALA A 69 -6.14 7.81 3.93
CA ALA A 69 -5.98 6.94 5.09
C ALA A 69 -7.23 6.96 5.98
N GLU A 70 -7.71 5.79 6.37
CA GLU A 70 -8.90 5.64 7.21
C GLU A 70 -8.68 4.55 8.27
N ILE A 71 -9.11 4.85 9.50
CA ILE A 71 -9.16 3.85 10.58
C ILE A 71 -10.56 3.29 10.56
N CYS A 72 -10.70 1.99 10.34
CA CYS A 72 -11.98 1.31 10.30
C CYS A 72 -11.95 0.01 11.12
N LEU A 73 -13.15 -0.46 11.47
CA LEU A 73 -13.35 -1.80 12.00
C LEU A 73 -13.71 -2.71 10.84
N GLN A 74 -12.98 -3.81 10.69
CA GLN A 74 -13.27 -4.83 9.69
C GLN A 74 -13.51 -6.19 10.37
N ASN A 75 -14.17 -7.08 9.64
CA ASN A 75 -14.35 -8.48 10.03
C ASN A 75 -13.46 -9.42 9.18
N MET A 76 -13.42 -10.71 9.53
CA MET A 76 -12.57 -11.68 8.82
C MET A 76 -12.95 -11.88 7.35
N GLU A 77 -14.23 -11.71 6.98
CA GLU A 77 -14.70 -11.80 5.60
C GLU A 77 -14.17 -10.62 4.76
N GLN A 78 -14.22 -9.41 5.30
CA GLN A 78 -13.65 -8.22 4.68
C GLN A 78 -12.13 -8.30 4.58
N LEU A 79 -11.47 -8.86 5.58
CA LEU A 79 -10.01 -9.03 5.58
C LEU A 79 -9.58 -10.12 4.58
N SER A 80 -10.33 -11.22 4.47
CA SER A 80 -10.01 -12.35 3.58
C SER A 80 -10.19 -12.02 2.10
N THR A 81 -11.13 -11.13 1.78
CA THR A 81 -11.40 -10.67 0.41
C THR A 81 -10.48 -9.52 -0.04
N ARG A 82 -9.69 -8.97 0.88
CA ARG A 82 -8.79 -7.85 0.63
C ARG A 82 -7.63 -8.24 -0.29
N LYS A 83 -7.27 -7.33 -1.21
CA LYS A 83 -6.18 -7.51 -2.19
C LYS A 83 -5.03 -6.51 -2.05
N PHE A 84 -5.18 -5.56 -1.14
CA PHE A 84 -4.25 -4.46 -0.95
C PHE A 84 -3.75 -4.44 0.49
N PRO A 85 -2.54 -3.92 0.72
CA PRO A 85 -2.00 -3.83 2.07
C PRO A 85 -2.94 -3.07 3.02
N ALA A 86 -2.97 -3.50 4.27
CA ALA A 86 -3.55 -2.79 5.39
C ALA A 86 -2.64 -2.90 6.60
N ILE A 87 -2.67 -1.90 7.47
CA ILE A 87 -2.02 -2.01 8.77
C ILE A 87 -3.07 -2.50 9.77
N LEU A 88 -2.80 -3.63 10.43
CA LEU A 88 -3.67 -4.19 11.45
C LEU A 88 -3.12 -3.83 12.82
N PHE A 89 -4.01 -3.48 13.75
CA PHE A 89 -3.67 -3.45 15.16
C PHE A 89 -3.71 -4.88 15.70
N ALA A 90 -2.58 -5.35 16.19
CA ALA A 90 -2.35 -6.76 16.47
C ALA A 90 -1.67 -6.97 17.81
N ILE A 91 -1.78 -8.17 18.36
CA ILE A 91 -1.01 -8.63 19.50
C ILE A 91 -0.03 -9.69 19.03
N ASN A 92 1.24 -9.58 19.42
CA ASN A 92 2.24 -10.59 19.07
C ASN A 92 2.19 -11.79 20.04
N ASP A 93 3.01 -12.81 19.78
CA ASP A 93 3.08 -14.02 20.60
C ASP A 93 3.52 -13.79 22.05
N PHE A 94 4.08 -12.60 22.35
CA PHE A 94 4.48 -12.17 23.69
C PHE A 94 3.40 -11.33 24.40
N GLU A 95 2.17 -11.32 23.88
CA GLU A 95 1.04 -10.53 24.38
C GLU A 95 1.28 -9.01 24.35
N VAL A 96 2.21 -8.53 23.51
CA VAL A 96 2.50 -7.11 23.35
C VAL A 96 1.70 -6.55 22.17
N PRO A 97 0.83 -5.55 22.39
CA PRO A 97 0.14 -4.87 21.29
C PRO A 97 1.11 -4.13 20.39
N GLY A 98 0.84 -4.15 19.09
CA GLY A 98 1.64 -3.50 18.06
C GLY A 98 0.90 -3.46 16.72
N TYR A 99 1.66 -3.40 15.64
CA TYR A 99 1.13 -3.25 14.29
C TYR A 99 1.82 -4.19 13.31
N VAL A 100 1.02 -4.75 12.40
CA VAL A 100 1.50 -5.60 11.31
C VAL A 100 0.88 -5.17 9.99
N VAL A 101 1.52 -5.48 8.86
CA VAL A 101 0.98 -5.21 7.52
C VAL A 101 0.41 -6.49 6.93
N CYS A 102 -0.88 -6.50 6.61
CA CYS A 102 -1.56 -7.61 5.95
C CYS A 102 -1.73 -7.34 4.46
N TYR A 103 -1.28 -8.25 3.60
CA TYR A 103 -1.40 -8.16 2.14
C TYR A 103 -2.61 -8.93 1.57
N GLY A 104 -3.35 -9.63 2.43
CA GLY A 104 -4.47 -10.50 2.05
C GLY A 104 -4.09 -11.98 2.07
N ILE A 105 -4.92 -12.81 1.41
CA ILE A 105 -4.78 -14.28 1.42
C ILE A 105 -4.04 -14.79 0.17
N HIS A 106 -3.11 -15.71 0.39
CA HIS A 106 -2.49 -16.52 -0.64
C HIS A 106 -2.45 -17.98 -0.18
N GLU A 107 -2.95 -18.90 -1.01
CA GLU A 107 -2.95 -20.34 -0.72
C GLU A 107 -3.61 -20.70 0.63
N GLY A 108 -4.69 -20.01 0.98
CA GLY A 108 -5.45 -20.25 2.21
C GLY A 108 -4.84 -19.63 3.48
N ARG A 109 -3.75 -18.88 3.37
CA ARG A 109 -3.09 -18.21 4.49
C ARG A 109 -2.99 -16.70 4.28
N PHE A 110 -3.09 -15.96 5.37
CA PHE A 110 -2.80 -14.53 5.38
C PHE A 110 -1.30 -14.29 5.25
N ILE A 111 -0.92 -13.41 4.33
CA ILE A 111 0.45 -12.94 4.17
C ILE A 111 0.63 -11.69 5.01
N ILE A 112 1.41 -11.80 6.08
CA ILE A 112 1.64 -10.73 7.05
C ILE A 112 3.11 -10.33 7.02
N TRP A 113 3.38 -9.04 7.12
CA TRP A 113 4.70 -8.51 7.45
C TRP A 113 4.67 -7.95 8.86
N GLU A 114 5.52 -8.51 9.71
CA GLU A 114 5.73 -8.04 11.07
C GLU A 114 7.10 -7.33 11.13
N PRO A 115 7.16 -6.00 11.27
CA PRO A 115 8.42 -5.24 11.14
C PRO A 115 9.56 -5.70 12.06
N GLY A 116 9.23 -6.25 13.23
CA GLY A 116 10.21 -6.73 14.20
C GLY A 116 10.76 -8.13 13.91
N PHE A 117 10.01 -8.97 13.19
CA PHE A 117 10.35 -10.39 13.01
C PHE A 117 10.57 -10.76 11.54
N GLY A 118 9.70 -10.31 10.65
CA GLY A 118 9.79 -10.56 9.22
C GLY A 118 8.47 -11.01 8.58
N PRO A 119 8.54 -11.73 7.45
CA PRO A 119 7.35 -12.22 6.76
C PRO A 119 6.77 -13.42 7.50
N MET A 120 5.47 -13.36 7.81
CA MET A 120 4.71 -14.37 8.52
C MET A 120 3.53 -14.87 7.68
N GLN A 121 3.08 -16.09 7.99
CA GLN A 121 1.87 -16.65 7.42
C GLN A 121 0.96 -17.17 8.53
N TYR A 122 -0.32 -16.82 8.46
CA TYR A 122 -1.30 -17.24 9.45
C TYR A 122 -2.53 -17.85 8.80
N TRP A 123 -3.08 -18.87 9.46
CA TRP A 123 -4.42 -19.36 9.19
C TRP A 123 -5.47 -18.40 9.76
N GLU A 124 -6.72 -18.51 9.30
CA GLU A 124 -7.81 -17.64 9.74
C GLU A 124 -8.04 -17.69 11.26
N ASN A 125 -7.94 -18.87 11.87
CA ASN A 125 -8.08 -19.04 13.32
C ASN A 125 -6.97 -18.33 14.10
N GLN A 126 -5.73 -18.33 13.60
CA GLN A 126 -4.62 -17.59 14.20
C GLN A 126 -4.78 -16.08 14.00
N MET A 127 -5.31 -15.65 12.85
CA MET A 127 -5.61 -14.23 12.64
C MET A 127 -6.68 -13.71 13.61
N LYS A 128 -7.68 -14.53 13.97
CA LYS A 128 -8.71 -14.14 14.94
C LYS A 128 -8.16 -13.90 16.35
N THR A 129 -7.06 -14.55 16.71
CA THR A 129 -6.41 -14.33 18.01
C THR A 129 -5.45 -13.14 17.96
N LEU A 130 -4.73 -12.97 16.84
CA LEU A 130 -3.75 -11.91 16.67
C LEU A 130 -4.39 -10.53 16.42
N TRP A 131 -5.48 -10.48 15.66
CA TRP A 131 -6.08 -9.22 15.23
C TRP A 131 -6.99 -8.61 16.29
N ILE A 132 -6.55 -7.49 16.86
CA ILE A 132 -7.23 -6.86 17.99
C ILE A 132 -8.49 -6.16 17.49
N ARG A 133 -9.65 -6.72 17.84
CA ARG A 133 -10.99 -6.09 17.70
C ARG A 133 -11.36 -5.67 16.28
N GLY A 134 -10.70 -6.20 15.26
CA GLY A 134 -10.97 -5.80 13.88
C GLY A 134 -10.38 -4.44 13.49
N ILE A 135 -9.53 -3.83 14.32
CA ILE A 135 -9.03 -2.47 14.09
C ILE A 135 -7.99 -2.50 12.97
N THR A 136 -8.24 -1.69 11.93
CA THR A 136 -7.44 -1.63 10.73
C THR A 136 -7.24 -0.18 10.29
N LEU A 137 -6.02 0.17 9.89
CA LEU A 137 -5.71 1.38 9.14
C LEU A 137 -5.55 1.01 7.66
N THR A 138 -6.46 1.52 6.85
CA THR A 138 -6.45 1.39 5.40
C THR A 138 -5.73 2.58 4.79
N LEU A 139 -4.97 2.32 3.72
CA LEU A 139 -4.06 3.26 3.09
C LEU A 139 -4.17 3.07 1.58
N PHE A 140 -4.51 4.13 0.85
CA PHE A 140 -4.56 4.12 -0.60
C PHE A 140 -3.81 5.32 -1.17
N PRO A 141 -3.05 5.15 -2.27
CA PRO A 141 -2.32 6.25 -2.87
C PRO A 141 -3.28 7.21 -3.57
N THR A 142 -3.22 8.50 -3.24
CA THR A 142 -3.93 9.52 -4.02
C THR A 142 -3.10 9.94 -5.24
N HIS A 143 -3.70 10.74 -6.12
CA HIS A 143 -2.96 11.35 -7.22
C HIS A 143 -1.75 12.17 -6.75
N GLU A 144 -1.85 12.85 -5.60
CA GLU A 144 -0.74 13.64 -5.04
C GLU A 144 0.43 12.75 -4.62
N PHE A 145 0.14 11.63 -3.94
CA PHE A 145 1.17 10.65 -3.56
C PHE A 145 1.89 10.11 -4.80
N MET A 146 1.12 9.70 -5.81
CA MET A 146 1.62 9.08 -7.04
C MET A 146 2.52 10.00 -7.88
N GLN A 147 2.40 11.32 -7.75
CA GLN A 147 3.30 12.26 -8.44
C GLN A 147 4.69 12.30 -7.82
N LYS A 148 4.80 11.99 -6.52
CA LYS A 148 6.05 12.03 -5.75
C LYS A 148 6.78 10.68 -5.77
N THR A 149 6.22 9.64 -6.39
CA THR A 149 6.80 8.29 -6.37
C THR A 149 7.74 8.07 -7.55
N ASP A 150 8.96 7.61 -7.27
CA ASP A 150 9.96 7.26 -8.30
C ASP A 150 9.54 6.06 -9.17
N PHE A 151 8.56 5.29 -8.71
CA PHE A 151 8.02 4.20 -9.48
C PHE A 151 7.02 4.71 -10.52
N GLN A 152 7.19 4.24 -11.76
CA GLN A 152 6.14 4.21 -12.78
C GLN A 152 5.00 3.26 -12.36
N LEU A 153 4.48 3.35 -11.14
CA LEU A 153 3.24 2.69 -10.78
C LEU A 153 2.13 3.37 -11.54
N LYS A 154 1.90 2.84 -12.71
CA LYS A 154 0.78 3.19 -13.52
C LYS A 154 -0.45 2.65 -12.80
N TRP A 155 -1.41 3.50 -12.43
CA TRP A 155 -2.61 3.09 -11.69
C TRP A 155 -3.29 1.85 -12.29
N TRP A 156 -3.13 1.64 -13.61
CA TRP A 156 -3.66 0.49 -14.33
C TRP A 156 -2.94 -0.85 -14.06
N GLU A 157 -1.83 -0.88 -13.35
CA GLU A 157 -1.13 -2.10 -12.94
C GLU A 157 -1.66 -2.66 -11.61
N LEU A 158 -2.43 -1.87 -10.86
CA LEU A 158 -3.05 -2.26 -9.60
C LEU A 158 -4.16 -3.31 -9.79
N TYR A 159 -4.80 -3.35 -10.97
CA TYR A 159 -5.87 -4.31 -11.26
C TYR A 159 -5.64 -5.08 -12.58
N PRO A 160 -5.94 -6.39 -12.64
CA PRO A 160 -5.90 -7.14 -13.90
C PRO A 160 -6.82 -6.57 -15.00
N TRP A 161 -7.99 -6.06 -14.61
CA TRP A 161 -8.95 -5.46 -15.55
C TRP A 161 -8.41 -4.14 -16.14
N SER A 162 -7.72 -3.32 -15.35
CA SER A 162 -7.15 -2.06 -15.82
C SER A 162 -5.94 -2.29 -16.74
N ARG A 163 -5.16 -3.37 -16.52
CA ARG A 163 -4.11 -3.80 -17.48
C ARG A 163 -4.73 -4.15 -18.84
N LYS A 164 -5.83 -4.91 -18.85
CA LYS A 164 -6.55 -5.29 -20.09
C LYS A 164 -7.15 -4.07 -20.79
N TRP A 165 -7.70 -3.13 -20.02
CA TRP A 165 -8.26 -1.88 -20.51
C TRP A 165 -7.18 -0.96 -21.09
N LYS A 166 -6.03 -0.81 -20.44
CA LYS A 166 -4.92 -0.02 -20.95
C LYS A 166 -4.34 -0.58 -22.25
N ARG A 167 -4.22 -1.92 -22.36
CA ARG A 167 -3.81 -2.56 -23.62
C ARG A 167 -4.81 -2.26 -24.75
N ARG A 168 -6.12 -2.26 -24.46
CA ARG A 168 -7.15 -1.85 -25.42
C ARG A 168 -7.05 -0.38 -25.80
N LEU A 169 -6.92 0.52 -24.82
CA LEU A 169 -6.75 1.95 -25.05
C LEU A 169 -5.48 2.27 -25.84
N ASN A 170 -4.36 1.62 -25.53
CA ASN A 170 -3.11 1.82 -26.26
C ASN A 170 -3.22 1.31 -27.70
N ARG A 171 -3.81 0.14 -27.95
CA ARG A 171 -4.08 -0.34 -29.31
C ARG A 171 -5.00 0.59 -30.08
N TRP A 172 -6.04 1.12 -29.43
CA TRP A 172 -6.95 2.09 -30.03
C TRP A 172 -6.23 3.41 -30.34
N TYR A 173 -5.41 3.90 -29.41
CA TYR A 173 -4.60 5.10 -29.59
C TYR A 173 -3.59 4.92 -30.74
N GLU A 174 -2.86 3.79 -30.80
CA GLU A 174 -1.94 3.45 -31.89
C GLU A 174 -2.67 3.35 -33.24
N TYR A 175 -3.84 2.69 -33.26
CA TYR A 175 -4.67 2.61 -34.46
C TYR A 175 -5.07 4.00 -34.95
N ILE A 176 -5.54 4.88 -34.07
CA ILE A 176 -5.92 6.24 -34.45
C ILE A 176 -4.69 7.03 -34.89
N TRP A 177 -3.59 6.92 -34.15
CA TRP A 177 -2.33 7.58 -34.47
C TRP A 177 -1.82 7.22 -35.86
N LEU A 178 -1.91 5.95 -36.26
CA LEU A 178 -1.46 5.49 -37.58
C LEU A 178 -2.41 5.88 -38.71
N ASN A 179 -3.72 5.79 -38.48
CA ASN A 179 -4.72 5.91 -39.55
C ASN A 179 -5.28 7.32 -39.74
N TYR A 180 -5.12 8.23 -38.77
CA TYR A 180 -5.69 9.58 -38.83
C TYR A 180 -4.60 10.66 -38.65
N PRO A 181 -4.04 11.20 -39.75
CA PRO A 181 -2.97 12.21 -39.72
C PRO A 181 -3.33 13.48 -38.94
N TRP A 182 -4.57 13.95 -39.04
CA TRP A 182 -5.05 15.14 -38.33
C TRP A 182 -4.98 14.97 -36.80
N PHE A 183 -5.19 13.75 -36.29
CA PHE A 183 -5.07 13.46 -34.86
C PHE A 183 -3.61 13.57 -34.38
N ARG A 184 -2.65 13.19 -35.22
CA ARG A 184 -1.21 13.37 -34.93
C ARG A 184 -0.83 14.84 -34.85
N GLU A 185 -1.28 15.65 -35.81
CA GLU A 185 -1.05 17.11 -35.80
C GLU A 185 -1.65 17.77 -34.56
N MET A 186 -2.88 17.41 -34.20
CA MET A 186 -3.54 17.93 -33.00
C MET A 186 -2.75 17.62 -31.73
N VAL A 187 -2.32 16.36 -31.53
CA VAL A 187 -1.56 15.96 -30.33
C VAL A 187 -0.17 16.61 -30.31
N THR A 188 0.49 16.77 -31.46
CA THR A 188 1.80 17.44 -31.53
C THR A 188 1.71 18.94 -31.25
N GLN A 189 0.64 19.61 -31.66
CA GLN A 189 0.38 21.01 -31.30
C GLN A 189 0.10 21.19 -29.80
N LEU A 190 -0.66 20.28 -29.18
CA LEU A 190 -0.94 20.31 -27.75
C LEU A 190 0.31 20.10 -26.88
N ARG A 191 1.32 19.36 -27.37
CA ARG A 191 2.61 19.15 -26.67
C ARG A 191 3.60 20.31 -26.79
N ARG A 192 3.33 21.29 -27.66
CA ARG A 192 4.20 22.47 -27.86
C ARG A 192 3.77 23.68 -27.03
N LYS A 193 2.64 23.60 -26.33
CA LYS A 193 2.21 24.54 -25.29
C LYS A 193 2.61 24.01 -23.92
#